data_AF-A0A6B2G202-F1
#
_entry.id   AF-A0A6B2G202-F1
#
_cell.length_a   1.000
_cell.length_b   1.000
_cell.length_c   1.000
_cell.angle_alpha   90.00
_cell.angle_beta   90.00
_cell.angle_gamma   90.00
#
_symmetry.space_group_name_H-M   'P 1'
#
loop_
_entity.id
_entity.type
_entity.pdbx_description
1 polymer ?
#
loop_
_entity_poly.entity_id
_entity_poly.type
_entity_poly.pdbx_seq_one_letter_code
_entity_poly.pdbx_strand_id
1 'polypeptide(L)'
;MLLIFFVICFQQICADSKIIFNENKFREIFSKILRVRIPGTQGHDYVKNYITEWYRELNWTVKYDEFFSPTPFHRRLLFTNIMATRNAGATNYLALACHYDSKYYPPSHNKVFLGGIDSAVSCAMMLLLAEVLT
;
A
#
# COMPACT_ATOMS: atom_id res chain seq x y z
N MET A 1 8.75 -7.11 -7.68
CA MET A 1 8.50 -6.00 -6.75
C MET A 1 7.15 -5.43 -7.14
N LEU A 2 6.18 -5.47 -6.24
CA LEU A 2 4.85 -4.93 -6.50
C LEU A 2 4.78 -3.52 -5.95
N LEU A 3 4.61 -2.55 -6.84
CA LEU A 3 4.60 -1.16 -6.47
C LEU A 3 3.18 -0.75 -6.09
N ILE A 4 3.06 -0.05 -4.97
CA ILE A 4 1.95 0.85 -4.73
C ILE A 4 2.37 2.23 -5.19
N PHE A 5 1.62 2.78 -6.13
CA PHE A 5 1.77 4.17 -6.54
C PHE A 5 0.63 4.96 -5.92
N PHE A 6 0.97 5.89 -5.04
CA PHE A 6 0.05 6.88 -4.52
C PHE A 6 0.27 8.18 -5.28
N VAL A 7 -0.80 8.78 -5.76
CA VAL A 7 -0.72 9.98 -6.58
C VAL A 7 -1.58 11.04 -5.89
N ILE A 8 -0.93 11.95 -5.17
CA ILE A 8 -1.56 13.02 -4.40
C ILE A 8 -1.49 14.30 -5.22
N CYS A 9 -2.61 14.97 -5.50
CA CYS A 9 -2.57 16.28 -6.13
C CYS A 9 -2.02 17.36 -5.17
N PHE A 10 -1.14 18.23 -5.67
CA PHE A 10 -0.49 19.31 -4.91
C PHE A 10 -1.46 20.39 -4.39
N GLN A 11 -2.66 20.50 -4.95
CA GLN A 11 -3.59 21.61 -4.68
C GLN A 11 -4.41 21.47 -3.38
N GLN A 12 -4.26 20.37 -2.64
CA GLN A 12 -5.14 20.06 -1.50
C GLN A 12 -4.51 20.23 -0.10
N ILE A 13 -3.22 20.58 0.00
CA ILE A 13 -2.60 20.85 1.30
C ILE A 13 -2.96 22.29 1.68
N CYS A 14 -4.11 22.47 2.33
CA CYS A 14 -4.47 23.74 2.94
C CYS A 14 -3.39 24.13 3.97
N ALA A 15 -2.81 25.32 3.81
CA ALA A 15 -1.65 25.79 4.57
C ALA A 15 -1.86 25.89 6.10
N ASP A 16 -3.10 25.73 6.58
CA ASP A 16 -3.47 25.95 7.98
C ASP A 16 -3.79 24.67 8.79
N SER A 17 -3.72 23.48 8.18
CA SER A 17 -3.98 22.23 8.89
C SER A 17 -2.79 21.79 9.74
N LYS A 18 -2.94 21.71 11.06
CA LYS A 18 -1.94 21.05 11.91
C LYS A 18 -1.96 19.54 11.62
N ILE A 19 -0.96 19.06 10.89
CA ILE A 19 -0.71 17.64 10.69
C ILE A 19 -0.21 17.05 12.01
N ILE A 20 -1.06 16.27 12.68
CA ILE A 20 -0.73 15.57 13.93
C ILE A 20 -0.68 14.08 13.63
N PHE A 21 0.44 13.44 13.96
CA PHE A 21 0.60 12.00 13.82
C PHE A 21 -0.25 11.26 14.87
N ASN A 22 -1.20 10.44 14.42
CA ASN A 22 -1.99 9.58 15.29
C ASN A 22 -1.32 8.21 15.45
N GLU A 23 -0.59 8.02 16.54
CA GLU A 23 0.15 6.77 16.80
C GLU A 23 -0.78 5.55 16.95
N ASN A 24 -1.95 5.71 17.58
CA ASN A 24 -2.89 4.61 17.77
C ASN A 24 -3.44 4.12 16.42
N LYS A 25 -3.81 5.05 15.55
CA LYS A 25 -4.29 4.76 14.19
C LYS A 25 -3.18 4.13 13.35
N PHE A 26 -1.95 4.65 13.45
CA PHE A 26 -0.79 4.03 12.80
C PHE A 26 -0.61 2.58 13.24
N ARG A 27 -0.66 2.29 14.55
CA ARG A 27 -0.52 0.92 15.09
C ARG A 27 -1.64 0.00 14.59
N GLU A 28 -2.87 0.50 14.53
CA GLU A 28 -4.01 -0.23 13.97
C GLU A 28 -3.74 -0.62 12.51
N ILE A 29 -3.42 0.36 11.66
CA ILE A 29 -3.12 0.14 10.23
C ILE A 29 -1.95 -0.83 10.06
N PHE A 30 -0.85 -0.56 10.76
CA PHE A 30 0.37 -1.36 10.68
C PHE A 30 0.11 -2.83 11.05
N SER A 31 -0.73 -3.10 12.06
CA SER A 31 -1.09 -4.47 12.45
C SER A 31 -1.86 -5.23 11.35
N LYS A 32 -2.62 -4.52 10.50
CA LYS A 32 -3.32 -5.14 9.38
C LYS A 32 -2.37 -5.49 8.24
N ILE A 33 -1.35 -4.67 8.00
CA ILE A 33 -0.38 -4.85 6.91
C ILE A 33 0.76 -5.81 7.29
N LEU A 34 1.21 -5.82 8.55
CA LEU A 34 2.34 -6.62 9.04
C LEU A 34 2.00 -8.12 9.12
N ARG A 35 2.00 -8.77 7.96
CA ARG A 35 1.80 -10.21 7.77
C ARG A 35 2.60 -10.71 6.59
N VAL A 36 2.68 -12.04 6.45
CA VAL A 36 3.18 -12.67 5.22
C VAL A 36 2.23 -12.32 4.08
N ARG A 37 2.77 -11.71 3.04
CA ARG A 37 2.01 -11.12 1.91
C ARG A 37 2.80 -11.28 0.61
N ILE A 38 3.19 -12.52 0.34
CA ILE A 38 3.89 -12.90 -0.90
C ILE A 38 2.86 -12.88 -2.05
N PRO A 39 3.19 -12.37 -3.25
CA PRO A 39 2.24 -12.30 -4.35
C PRO A 39 1.58 -13.66 -4.63
N GLY A 40 0.26 -13.68 -4.81
CA GLY A 40 -0.54 -14.91 -5.00
C GLY A 40 -0.95 -15.65 -3.72
N THR A 41 -0.58 -15.16 -2.53
CA THR A 41 -1.04 -15.72 -1.24
C THR A 41 -2.26 -15.01 -0.69
N GLN A 42 -3.03 -15.68 0.18
CA GLN A 42 -4.19 -15.06 0.85
C GLN A 42 -3.82 -13.80 1.66
N GLY A 43 -2.64 -13.80 2.30
CA GLY A 43 -2.18 -12.63 3.05
C GLY A 43 -1.88 -11.42 2.16
N HIS A 44 -1.46 -11.65 0.92
CA HIS A 44 -1.27 -10.61 -0.08
C HIS A 44 -2.61 -10.04 -0.56
N ASP A 45 -3.58 -10.89 -0.87
CA ASP A 45 -4.92 -10.43 -1.27
C ASP A 45 -5.64 -9.69 -0.15
N TYR A 46 -5.46 -10.13 1.11
CA TYR A 46 -5.96 -9.40 2.27
C TYR A 46 -5.42 -7.97 2.33
N VAL A 47 -4.10 -7.80 2.20
CA VAL A 47 -3.46 -6.47 2.27
C VAL A 47 -3.88 -5.61 1.06
N LYS A 48 -3.98 -6.19 -0.13
CA LYS A 48 -4.48 -5.50 -1.34
C LYS A 48 -5.89 -4.94 -1.12
N ASN A 49 -6.79 -5.76 -0.59
CA ASN A 49 -8.18 -5.37 -0.35
C ASN A 49 -8.26 -4.31 0.76
N TYR A 50 -7.54 -4.52 1.86
CA TYR A 50 -7.49 -3.56 2.97
C TYR A 50 -7.02 -2.16 2.52
N ILE A 51 -5.95 -2.09 1.72
CA ILE A 51 -5.46 -0.83 1.15
C ILE A 51 -6.51 -0.21 0.23
N THR A 52 -7.12 -1.01 -0.64
CA THR A 52 -8.16 -0.53 -1.56
C THR A 52 -9.35 0.06 -0.81
N GLU A 53 -9.86 -0.65 0.18
CA GLU A 53 -11.01 -0.25 0.99
C GLU A 53 -10.71 1.03 1.74
N TRP A 54 -9.52 1.14 2.36
CA TRP A 54 -9.08 2.36 3.04
C TRP A 54 -9.17 3.60 2.14
N TYR A 55 -8.63 3.54 0.92
CA TYR A 55 -8.70 4.67 -0.01
C TYR A 55 -10.12 4.96 -0.49
N ARG A 56 -10.93 3.93 -0.72
CA ARG A 56 -12.34 4.10 -1.12
C ARG A 56 -13.17 4.76 -0.03
N GLU A 57 -12.97 4.38 1.24
CA GLU A 57 -13.62 5.00 2.40
C GLU A 57 -13.27 6.48 2.53
N LEU A 58 -12.05 6.87 2.15
CA LEU A 58 -11.60 8.26 2.08
C LEU A 58 -12.04 8.99 0.79
N ASN A 59 -12.87 8.38 -0.05
CA ASN A 59 -13.31 8.91 -1.36
C ASN A 59 -12.18 9.16 -2.38
N TRP A 60 -11.10 8.40 -2.32
CA TRP A 60 -10.07 8.42 -3.36
C TRP A 60 -10.47 7.51 -4.52
N THR A 61 -10.06 7.89 -5.74
CA THR A 61 -10.23 7.03 -6.91
C THR A 61 -9.14 5.96 -6.91
N VAL A 62 -9.54 4.69 -6.80
CA VAL A 62 -8.60 3.56 -6.84
C VAL A 62 -8.69 2.84 -8.18
N LYS A 63 -7.54 2.68 -8.85
CA LYS A 63 -7.37 1.87 -10.06
C LYS A 63 -6.33 0.77 -9.81
N TYR A 64 -6.46 -0.33 -10.53
CA TYR A 64 -5.46 -1.37 -10.55
C TYR A 64 -4.71 -1.36 -11.88
N ASP A 65 -3.41 -1.59 -11.80
CA ASP A 65 -2.60 -1.98 -12.94
C ASP A 65 -2.20 -3.45 -12.74
N GLU A 66 -2.75 -4.31 -13.59
CA GLU A 66 -2.68 -5.75 -13.44
C GLU A 66 -1.98 -6.38 -14.63
N PHE A 67 -0.98 -7.22 -14.35
CA PHE A 67 -0.23 -7.91 -15.38
C PHE A 67 0.23 -9.28 -14.91
N PHE A 68 0.36 -10.21 -15.86
CA PHE A 68 0.94 -11.51 -15.60
C PHE A 68 2.42 -11.51 -15.94
N SER A 69 3.26 -12.05 -15.07
CA SER A 69 4.70 -12.21 -15.33
C SER A 69 5.25 -13.51 -14.72
N PRO A 70 6.24 -14.16 -15.35
CA PRO A 70 6.93 -15.29 -14.75
C PRO A 70 7.80 -14.85 -13.56
N THR A 71 8.01 -15.78 -12.62
CA THR A 71 8.94 -15.66 -11.50
C THR A 71 9.78 -16.94 -11.42
N PRO A 72 10.91 -16.96 -10.68
CA PRO A 72 11.68 -18.19 -10.48
C PRO A 72 10.87 -19.36 -9.92
N PHE A 73 9.78 -19.09 -9.20
CA PHE A 73 8.93 -20.11 -8.56
C PHE A 73 7.62 -20.39 -9.29
N HIS A 74 7.19 -19.51 -10.20
CA HIS A 74 5.90 -19.60 -10.89
C HIS A 74 6.04 -19.22 -12.36
N ARG A 75 5.54 -20.05 -13.27
CA ARG A 75 5.56 -19.76 -14.72
C ARG A 75 4.71 -18.54 -15.09
N ARG A 76 3.68 -18.25 -14.30
CA ARG A 76 2.76 -17.12 -14.52
C ARG A 76 2.16 -16.73 -13.18
N LEU A 77 2.41 -15.49 -12.74
CA LEU A 77 1.87 -14.93 -11.51
C LEU A 77 1.18 -13.60 -11.83
N LEU A 78 0.00 -13.37 -11.27
CA LEU A 78 -0.69 -12.09 -11.37
C LEU A 78 -0.07 -11.10 -10.40
N PHE A 79 0.34 -9.97 -10.93
CA PHE A 79 0.83 -8.82 -10.20
C PHE A 79 -0.23 -7.72 -10.29
N THR A 80 -0.60 -7.13 -9.14
CA THR A 80 -1.59 -6.05 -9.05
C THR A 80 -0.94 -4.86 -8.35
N ASN A 81 -0.64 -3.80 -9.10
CA ASN A 81 -0.27 -2.52 -8.54
C ASN A 81 -1.56 -1.76 -8.15
N ILE A 82 -1.54 -1.08 -7.01
CA ILE A 82 -2.67 -0.26 -6.54
C ILE A 82 -2.32 1.20 -6.79
N MET A 83 -3.20 1.90 -7.50
CA MET A 83 -3.08 3.32 -7.79
C MET A 83 -4.24 4.07 -7.14
N ALA A 84 -3.97 4.84 -6.10
CA ALA A 84 -4.97 5.71 -5.47
C ALA A 84 -4.69 7.17 -5.81
N THR A 85 -5.70 7.86 -6.34
CA THR A 85 -5.60 9.25 -6.77
C THR A 85 -6.69 10.10 -6.14
N ARG A 86 -6.29 11.23 -5.56
CA ARG A 86 -7.21 12.28 -5.14
C ARG A 86 -7.20 13.41 -6.17
N ASN A 87 -8.39 13.88 -6.54
CA ASN A 87 -8.59 14.83 -7.64
C ASN A 87 -8.01 14.32 -8.98
N ALA A 88 -8.71 13.37 -9.61
CA ALA A 88 -8.31 12.80 -10.89
C ALA A 88 -8.32 13.81 -12.07
N GLY A 89 -8.82 15.04 -11.88
CA GLY A 89 -8.81 16.11 -12.88
C GLY A 89 -7.64 17.11 -12.73
N ALA A 90 -6.72 16.87 -11.80
CA ALA A 90 -5.59 17.76 -11.58
C ALA A 90 -4.59 17.79 -12.75
N THR A 91 -3.95 18.94 -12.96
CA THR A 91 -2.91 19.12 -13.99
C THR A 91 -1.53 18.63 -13.54
N ASN A 92 -1.29 18.57 -12.23
CA ASN A 92 -0.03 18.12 -11.63
C ASN A 92 -0.30 17.19 -10.44
N TYR A 93 0.61 16.22 -10.29
CA TYR A 93 0.53 15.22 -9.22
C TYR A 93 1.87 15.05 -8.52
N LEU A 94 1.83 14.93 -7.19
CA LEU A 94 2.91 14.41 -6.36
C LEU A 94 2.70 12.91 -6.19
N ALA A 95 3.60 12.10 -6.75
CA ALA A 95 3.58 10.66 -6.54
C ALA A 95 4.42 10.26 -5.32
N LEU A 96 3.81 9.52 -4.40
CA LEU A 96 4.47 8.82 -3.29
C LEU A 96 4.33 7.31 -3.54
N ALA A 97 5.28 6.49 -3.12
CA ALA A 97 5.22 5.06 -3.41
C ALA A 97 5.86 4.21 -2.30
N CYS A 98 5.36 2.98 -2.19
CA CYS A 98 5.96 1.90 -1.41
C CYS A 98 5.65 0.56 -2.09
N HIS A 99 6.10 -0.56 -1.55
CA HIS A 99 5.74 -1.88 -2.08
C HIS A 99 5.02 -2.69 -0.99
N TYR A 100 3.88 -3.29 -1.33
CA TYR A 100 3.10 -4.04 -0.33
C TYR A 100 3.41 -5.52 -0.30
N ASP A 101 4.15 -6.06 -1.26
CA ASP A 101 4.58 -7.44 -1.20
C ASP A 101 5.65 -7.66 -0.14
N SER A 102 5.64 -8.83 0.50
CA SER A 102 6.75 -9.30 1.32
C SER A 102 7.60 -10.28 0.52
N LYS A 103 8.92 -10.19 0.67
CA LYS A 103 9.86 -11.12 0.03
C LYS A 103 9.60 -12.57 0.46
N TYR A 104 9.60 -13.48 -0.52
CA TYR A 104 9.62 -14.92 -0.24
C TYR A 104 10.97 -15.32 0.38
N TYR A 105 10.90 -16.00 1.53
CA TYR A 105 12.01 -16.75 2.10
C TYR A 105 11.58 -18.20 2.28
N PRO A 106 12.43 -19.19 1.94
CA PRO A 106 12.15 -20.58 2.21
C PRO A 106 11.87 -20.80 3.71
N PRO A 107 10.93 -21.69 4.08
CA PRO A 107 10.70 -22.02 5.48
C PRO A 107 12.01 -22.50 6.12
N SER A 108 12.53 -21.73 7.06
CA SER A 108 13.75 -22.05 7.80
C SER A 108 13.46 -21.85 9.28
N HIS A 109 13.61 -22.92 10.06
CA HIS A 109 13.48 -22.90 11.53
C HIS A 109 12.14 -22.29 12.03
N ASN A 110 11.03 -22.56 11.33
CA ASN A 110 9.69 -22.00 11.65
C ASN A 110 9.62 -20.46 11.68
N LYS A 111 10.56 -19.77 11.03
CA LYS A 111 10.54 -18.30 10.90
C LYS A 111 9.87 -17.89 9.60
N VAL A 112 9.12 -16.80 9.67
CA VAL A 112 8.50 -16.15 8.51
C VAL A 112 9.04 -14.73 8.35
N PHE A 113 9.09 -14.25 7.11
CA PHE A 113 9.46 -12.87 6.83
C PHE A 113 8.20 -12.00 6.74
N LEU A 114 8.09 -11.05 7.67
CA LEU A 114 6.97 -10.11 7.72
C LEU A 114 7.24 -8.79 7.00
N GLY A 115 8.49 -8.47 6.65
CA GLY A 115 8.82 -7.22 5.95
C GLY A 115 8.33 -5.97 6.69
N GLY A 116 8.72 -5.80 7.95
CA GLY A 116 8.25 -4.69 8.79
C GLY A 116 8.66 -3.32 8.23
N ILE A 117 9.95 -3.09 8.09
CA ILE A 117 10.48 -1.90 7.41
C ILE A 117 10.54 -2.06 5.88
N ASP A 118 10.28 -3.27 5.38
CA ASP A 118 10.38 -3.66 3.96
C ASP A 118 9.05 -4.23 3.44
N SER A 119 8.01 -3.43 3.20
CA SER A 119 7.85 -2.01 3.60
C SER A 119 6.50 -1.75 4.28
N ALA A 120 6.11 -2.61 5.24
CA ALA A 120 4.83 -2.49 5.96
C ALA A 120 4.68 -1.14 6.69
N VAL A 121 5.75 -0.62 7.29
CA VAL A 121 5.76 0.73 7.90
C VAL A 121 5.46 1.80 6.85
N SER A 122 6.12 1.77 5.70
CA SER A 122 5.89 2.73 4.61
C SER A 122 4.44 2.66 4.11
N CYS A 123 3.90 1.45 3.91
CA CYS A 123 2.49 1.27 3.54
C CYS A 123 1.54 1.85 4.60
N ALA A 124 1.81 1.64 5.89
CA ALA A 124 0.96 2.18 6.96
C ALA A 124 1.02 3.71 7.04
N MET A 125 2.21 4.30 6.88
CA MET A 125 2.39 5.76 6.81
C MET A 125 1.62 6.36 5.64
N MET A 126 1.60 5.68 4.49
CA MET A 126 0.87 6.08 3.29
C MET A 126 -0.65 6.16 3.51
N LEU A 127 -1.22 5.14 4.15
CA LEU A 127 -2.64 5.12 4.50
C LEU A 127 -3.00 6.21 5.51
N LEU A 128 -2.18 6.37 6.57
CA LEU A 128 -2.38 7.41 7.57
C LEU A 128 -2.28 8.82 6.94
N LEU A 129 -1.31 9.03 6.05
CA LEU A 129 -1.17 10.30 5.34
C LEU A 129 -2.41 10.60 4.49
N ALA A 130 -2.98 9.60 3.83
CA ALA A 130 -4.22 9.78 3.08
C ALA A 130 -5.39 10.23 3.97
N GLU A 131 -5.52 9.65 5.18
CA GLU A 131 -6.53 10.05 6.16
C GLU A 131 -6.30 11.48 6.65
N VAL A 132 -5.07 11.83 7.02
CA VAL A 132 -4.71 13.17 7.49
C VAL A 132 -4.95 14.25 6.44
N LEU A 133 -4.74 13.92 5.16
CA LEU A 133 -4.94 14.86 4.08
C LEU A 133 -6.40 14.99 3.68
N THR A 134 -7.27 14.02 4.01
CA THR A 134 -8.67 13.96 3.53
C THR A 134 -9.59 14.91 4.27
#